data_AF-V5GKL6-F1
#
_entry.id   AF-V5GKL6-F1
#
_cell.length_a   1.000
_cell.length_b   1.000
_cell.length_c   1.000
_cell.angle_alpha   90.00
_cell.angle_beta   90.00
_cell.angle_gamma   90.00
#
_symmetry.space_group_name_H-M   'P 1'
#
loop_
_entity.id
_entity.type
_entity.pdbx_description
1 polymer ?
#
loop_
_entity_poly.entity_id
_entity_poly.type
_entity_poly.pdbx_seq_one_letter_code
_entity_poly.pdbx_strand_id
1 'polypeptide(L)'
;RKFTVMGNFYTIIKKYLNLRPTDISQTILFFKFQNGKYHKQRIGINKFGAMGKDVATFLKLPDGNLYTGHCFRRSSATLLVDAGGDITALKRHGGWRSTTVAEGYIDDSENNKKDTANKIYSSITPQPVSTSTTYIQQTQKETINLHNTVP
;
A
#
# COMPACT_ATOMS: atom_id res chain seq x y z
N ARG A 1 -4.13 -16.66 7.64
CA ARG A 1 -3.70 -15.29 7.21
C ARG A 1 -4.96 -14.45 7.05
N LYS A 2 -4.95 -13.20 7.50
CA LYS A 2 -6.05 -12.22 7.35
C LYS A 2 -5.49 -11.03 6.57
N PHE A 3 -6.30 -10.42 5.71
CA PHE A 3 -5.93 -9.23 4.95
C PHE A 3 -7.17 -8.36 4.74
N THR A 4 -6.95 -7.07 4.48
CA THR A 4 -8.01 -6.08 4.27
C THR A 4 -7.94 -5.60 2.82
N VAL A 5 -9.11 -5.33 2.24
CA VAL A 5 -9.24 -4.79 0.87
C VAL A 5 -10.10 -3.54 0.96
N MET A 6 -9.65 -2.45 0.35
CA MET A 6 -10.31 -1.14 0.41
C MET A 6 -10.70 -0.65 -0.99
N GLY A 7 -11.67 0.27 -1.05
CA GLY A 7 -12.06 0.97 -2.28
C GLY A 7 -12.53 0.04 -3.40
N ASN A 8 -12.16 0.37 -4.65
CA ASN A 8 -12.60 -0.37 -5.84
C ASN A 8 -12.18 -1.86 -5.83
N PHE A 9 -11.09 -2.19 -5.14
CA PHE A 9 -10.66 -3.59 -5.02
C PHE A 9 -11.65 -4.44 -4.22
N TYR A 10 -12.35 -3.85 -3.23
CA TYR A 10 -13.40 -4.56 -2.49
C TYR A 10 -14.54 -4.97 -3.43
N THR A 11 -14.96 -4.07 -4.31
CA THR A 11 -16.02 -4.35 -5.30
C THR A 11 -15.61 -5.48 -6.24
N ILE A 12 -14.36 -5.50 -6.70
CA ILE A 12 -13.83 -6.57 -7.56
C ILE A 12 -13.82 -7.91 -6.81
N ILE A 13 -13.31 -7.94 -5.58
CA ILE A 13 -13.26 -9.16 -4.77
C ILE A 13 -14.68 -9.65 -4.43
N LYS A 14 -15.61 -8.76 -4.10
CA LYS A 14 -17.01 -9.09 -3.81
C LYS A 14 -17.70 -9.67 -5.05
N LYS A 15 -17.52 -9.06 -6.22
CA LYS A 15 -18.01 -9.61 -7.50
C LYS A 15 -17.45 -11.02 -7.74
N TYR A 16 -16.14 -11.21 -7.54
CA TYR A 16 -15.53 -12.52 -7.70
C TYR A 16 -16.09 -13.55 -6.71
N LEU A 17 -16.29 -13.18 -5.44
CA LEU A 17 -16.88 -14.05 -4.41
C LEU A 17 -18.30 -14.49 -4.77
N ASN A 18 -19.13 -13.58 -5.30
CA ASN A 18 -20.51 -13.88 -5.72
C ASN A 18 -20.60 -14.82 -6.92
N LEU A 19 -19.55 -14.88 -7.75
CA LEU A 19 -19.48 -15.80 -8.91
C LEU A 19 -19.03 -17.22 -8.51
N ARG A 20 -18.64 -17.44 -7.25
CA ARG A 20 -18.19 -18.76 -6.80
C ARG A 20 -19.38 -19.65 -6.50
N PRO A 21 -19.25 -20.97 -6.74
CA PRO A 21 -20.18 -21.95 -6.20
C PRO A 21 -20.34 -21.82 -4.67
N THR A 22 -21.54 -22.09 -4.15
CA THR A 22 -21.86 -21.95 -2.73
C THR A 22 -21.35 -23.11 -1.87
N ASP A 23 -20.95 -24.22 -2.50
CA ASP A 23 -20.56 -25.48 -1.86
C ASP A 23 -19.06 -25.57 -1.52
N ILE A 24 -18.38 -24.44 -1.34
CA ILE A 24 -16.92 -24.38 -1.27
C ILE A 24 -16.39 -23.94 0.10
N SER A 25 -15.29 -24.56 0.51
CA SER A 25 -14.50 -24.16 1.67
C SER A 25 -14.09 -22.69 1.62
N GLN A 26 -14.40 -21.95 2.69
CA GLN A 26 -14.03 -20.54 2.87
C GLN A 26 -12.51 -20.31 2.99
N THR A 27 -11.70 -21.36 3.04
CA THR A 27 -10.24 -21.25 3.24
C THR A 27 -9.46 -20.93 1.96
N ILE A 28 -10.07 -21.08 0.79
CA ILE A 28 -9.43 -20.84 -0.51
C ILE A 28 -10.07 -19.62 -1.17
N LEU A 29 -9.25 -18.60 -1.44
CA LEU A 29 -9.72 -17.41 -2.14
C LEU A 29 -9.73 -17.64 -3.65
N PHE A 30 -8.60 -17.97 -4.26
CA PHE A 30 -8.53 -18.07 -5.73
C PHE A 30 -8.56 -19.52 -6.20
N PHE A 31 -9.56 -19.83 -7.01
CA PHE A 31 -9.76 -21.14 -7.62
C PHE A 31 -9.20 -21.20 -9.03
N LYS A 32 -8.83 -22.41 -9.44
CA LYS A 32 -8.43 -22.70 -10.81
C LYS A 32 -9.64 -22.53 -11.74
N PHE A 33 -9.46 -21.68 -12.76
CA PHE A 33 -10.37 -21.52 -13.88
C PHE A 33 -9.60 -21.83 -15.17
N GLN A 34 -10.06 -22.80 -15.94
CA GLN A 34 -9.39 -23.25 -17.16
C GLN A 34 -10.42 -23.71 -18.17
N ASN A 35 -10.21 -23.40 -19.45
CA ASN A 35 -11.08 -23.81 -20.56
C ASN A 35 -12.56 -23.45 -20.32
N GLY A 36 -12.81 -22.24 -19.79
CA GLY A 36 -14.16 -21.76 -19.47
C GLY A 36 -14.84 -22.45 -18.27
N LYS A 37 -14.13 -23.35 -17.57
CA LYS A 37 -14.67 -24.15 -16.47
C LYS A 37 -13.99 -23.85 -15.15
N TYR A 38 -14.79 -23.92 -14.11
CA TYR A 38 -14.36 -23.82 -12.72
C TYR A 38 -13.88 -25.19 -12.19
N HIS A 39 -12.81 -25.18 -11.40
CA HIS A 39 -12.31 -26.35 -10.69
C HIS A 39 -12.19 -26.06 -9.19
N LYS A 40 -12.60 -27.01 -8.34
CA LYS A 40 -12.48 -26.96 -6.87
C LYS A 40 -11.04 -27.16 -6.38
N GLN A 41 -10.08 -26.49 -7.02
CA GLN A 41 -8.66 -26.55 -6.70
C GLN A 41 -8.11 -25.13 -6.58
N ARG A 42 -7.09 -24.95 -5.74
CA ARG A 42 -6.35 -23.69 -5.67
C ARG A 42 -5.71 -23.41 -7.02
N ILE A 43 -5.70 -22.15 -7.44
CA ILE A 43 -4.89 -21.74 -8.58
C ILE A 43 -3.39 -21.97 -8.27
N GLY A 44 -2.65 -22.45 -9.27
CA GLY A 44 -1.23 -22.77 -9.11
C GLY A 44 -0.35 -21.52 -9.01
N ILE A 45 0.74 -21.61 -8.24
CA ILE A 45 1.70 -20.51 -8.06
C ILE A 45 2.28 -20.02 -9.40
N ASN A 46 2.55 -20.93 -10.34
CA ASN A 46 3.08 -20.58 -11.65
C ASN A 46 2.09 -19.74 -12.48
N LYS A 47 0.77 -19.86 -12.25
CA LYS A 47 -0.20 -18.99 -12.92
C LYS A 47 -0.18 -17.57 -12.40
N PHE A 48 -0.07 -17.39 -11.09
CA PHE A 48 0.17 -16.05 -10.55
C PHE A 48 1.56 -15.52 -10.94
N GLY A 49 2.56 -16.39 -10.99
CA GLY A 49 3.92 -16.04 -11.41
C GLY A 49 4.00 -15.53 -12.85
N ALA A 50 3.25 -16.16 -13.77
CA ALA A 50 3.18 -15.76 -15.17
C ALA A 50 2.37 -14.49 -15.41
N MET A 51 1.49 -14.10 -14.48
CA MET A 51 0.62 -12.93 -14.63
C MET A 51 1.40 -11.63 -14.85
N GLY A 52 2.57 -11.47 -14.22
CA GLY A 52 3.44 -10.31 -14.45
C GLY A 52 3.88 -10.20 -15.91
N LYS A 53 4.35 -11.32 -16.48
CA LYS A 53 4.70 -11.44 -17.89
C LYS A 53 3.52 -11.17 -18.81
N ASP A 54 2.35 -11.72 -18.49
CA ASP A 54 1.14 -11.53 -19.30
C ASP A 54 0.75 -10.03 -19.37
N VAL A 55 0.81 -9.32 -18.23
CA VAL A 55 0.55 -7.87 -18.15
C VAL A 55 1.61 -7.08 -18.92
N ALA A 56 2.90 -7.38 -18.74
CA ALA A 56 3.99 -6.70 -19.45
C ALA A 56 3.88 -6.88 -20.97
N THR A 57 3.52 -8.10 -21.41
CA THR A 57 3.29 -8.42 -22.82
C THR A 57 2.10 -7.63 -23.38
N PHE A 58 0.99 -7.58 -22.65
CA PHE A 58 -0.19 -6.79 -23.03
C PHE A 58 0.13 -5.30 -23.18
N LEU A 59 0.94 -4.75 -22.27
CA LEU A 59 1.39 -3.36 -22.29
C LEU A 59 2.55 -3.09 -23.27
N LYS A 60 3.04 -4.11 -23.99
CA LYS A 60 4.18 -4.03 -24.92
C LYS A 60 5.46 -3.48 -24.27
N LEU A 61 5.71 -3.84 -23.01
CA LEU A 61 6.95 -3.50 -22.33
C LEU A 61 8.11 -4.37 -22.84
N PRO A 62 9.35 -3.84 -22.89
CA PRO A 62 10.52 -4.65 -23.18
C PRO A 62 10.71 -5.73 -22.11
N ASP A 63 11.37 -6.83 -22.48
CA ASP A 63 11.80 -7.90 -21.57
C ASP A 63 10.70 -8.47 -20.67
N GLY A 64 9.49 -8.67 -21.23
CA GLY A 64 8.32 -9.16 -20.49
C GLY A 64 8.57 -10.46 -19.70
N ASN A 65 9.52 -11.30 -20.12
CA ASN A 65 9.95 -12.51 -19.41
C ASN A 65 10.59 -12.25 -18.04
N LEU A 66 11.09 -11.04 -17.77
CA LEU A 66 11.66 -10.67 -16.47
C LEU A 66 10.59 -10.33 -15.43
N TYR A 67 9.33 -10.11 -15.85
CA TYR A 67 8.21 -9.81 -14.96
C TYR A 67 7.66 -11.10 -14.34
N THR A 68 8.30 -11.54 -13.26
CA THR A 68 7.85 -12.69 -12.46
C THR A 68 6.85 -12.28 -11.38
N GLY A 69 6.22 -13.24 -10.70
CA GLY A 69 5.34 -12.96 -9.57
C GLY A 69 5.96 -12.11 -8.45
N HIS A 70 7.30 -12.04 -8.36
CA HIS A 70 7.98 -11.16 -7.40
C HIS A 70 7.76 -9.66 -7.71
N CYS A 71 7.51 -9.29 -8.96
CA CYS A 71 7.32 -7.89 -9.36
C CYS A 71 6.16 -7.24 -8.60
N PHE A 72 5.04 -7.95 -8.41
CA PHE A 72 3.90 -7.42 -7.64
C PHE A 72 4.26 -7.10 -6.20
N ARG A 73 5.08 -7.94 -5.55
CA ARG A 73 5.54 -7.71 -4.18
C ARG A 73 6.48 -6.51 -4.12
N ARG A 74 7.40 -6.37 -5.08
CA ARG A 74 8.31 -5.22 -5.18
C ARG A 74 7.54 -3.93 -5.40
N SER A 75 6.64 -3.89 -6.39
CA SER A 75 5.83 -2.71 -6.68
C SER A 75 4.96 -2.31 -5.50
N SER A 76 4.34 -3.28 -4.80
CA SER A 76 3.53 -2.99 -3.61
C SER A 76 4.35 -2.39 -2.46
N ALA A 77 5.59 -2.86 -2.28
CA ALA A 77 6.52 -2.34 -1.29
C ALA A 77 6.96 -0.90 -1.63
N THR A 78 7.39 -0.66 -2.87
CA THR A 78 7.78 0.67 -3.35
C THR A 78 6.64 1.68 -3.24
N LEU A 79 5.41 1.32 -3.66
CA LEU A 79 4.23 2.18 -3.53
C LEU A 79 3.94 2.57 -2.07
N LEU A 80 4.16 1.66 -1.12
CA LEU A 80 3.98 1.96 0.30
C LEU A 80 5.03 2.95 0.80
N VAL A 81 6.30 2.77 0.42
CA VAL A 81 7.40 3.68 0.80
C VAL A 81 7.20 5.06 0.17
N ASP A 82 6.86 5.11 -1.12
CA ASP A 82 6.63 6.36 -1.85
C ASP A 82 5.44 7.15 -1.29
N ALA A 83 4.48 6.46 -0.66
CA ALA A 83 3.38 7.08 0.08
C ALA A 83 3.77 7.51 1.52
N GLY A 84 5.05 7.44 1.89
CA GLY A 84 5.57 7.82 3.20
C GLY A 84 5.54 6.70 4.25
N GLY A 85 5.37 5.44 3.84
CA GLY A 85 5.39 4.30 4.74
C GLY A 85 6.79 4.05 5.33
N ASP A 86 6.87 3.97 6.66
CA ASP A 86 8.12 3.69 7.36
C ASP A 86 8.56 2.22 7.28
N ILE A 87 9.78 1.92 7.76
CA ILE A 87 10.34 0.57 7.79
C ILE A 87 9.46 -0.43 8.56
N THR A 88 8.73 0.00 9.59
CA THR A 88 7.87 -0.86 10.40
C THR A 88 6.61 -1.23 9.62
N ALA A 89 5.99 -0.26 8.95
CA ALA A 89 4.87 -0.47 8.04
C ALA A 89 5.29 -1.40 6.90
N LEU A 90 6.47 -1.18 6.33
CA LEU A 90 7.03 -2.00 5.25
C LEU A 90 7.26 -3.45 5.67
N LYS A 91 7.88 -3.69 6.84
CA LYS A 91 8.07 -5.04 7.39
C LYS A 91 6.75 -5.74 7.66
N ARG A 92 5.76 -5.04 8.22
CA ARG A 92 4.42 -5.58 8.48
C ARG A 92 3.69 -5.92 7.18
N HIS A 93 3.78 -5.06 6.18
CA HIS A 93 3.19 -5.25 4.86
C HIS A 93 3.79 -6.45 4.12
N GLY A 94 5.11 -6.49 4.02
CA GLY A 94 5.84 -7.55 3.31
C GLY A 94 5.99 -8.85 4.08
N GLY A 95 5.66 -8.89 5.38
CA GLY A 95 5.89 -10.02 6.27
C GLY A 95 7.37 -10.32 6.50
N TRP A 96 8.24 -9.30 6.45
CA TRP A 96 9.68 -9.43 6.61
C TRP A 96 10.09 -9.41 8.07
N ARG A 97 10.86 -10.41 8.51
CA ARG A 97 11.46 -10.43 9.85
C ARG A 97 12.74 -9.59 9.93
N SER A 98 13.58 -9.66 8.89
CA SER A 98 14.79 -8.84 8.74
C SER A 98 14.49 -7.51 8.04
N THR A 99 15.22 -6.46 8.40
CA THR A 99 15.18 -5.15 7.72
C THR A 99 15.94 -5.15 6.40
N THR A 100 16.94 -6.01 6.20
CA THR A 100 17.85 -5.94 5.04
C THR A 100 17.15 -5.93 3.68
N VAL A 101 16.11 -6.77 3.51
CA VAL A 101 15.33 -6.80 2.25
C VAL A 101 14.40 -5.60 2.14
N ALA A 102 13.95 -5.05 3.27
CA ALA A 102 13.04 -3.91 3.34
C ALA A 102 13.78 -2.57 3.11
N GLU A 103 15.01 -2.44 3.62
CA GLU A 103 15.89 -1.28 3.46
C GLU A 103 16.13 -0.95 1.99
N GLY A 104 16.39 -1.96 1.14
CA GLY A 104 16.57 -1.73 -0.29
C GLY A 104 15.39 -1.04 -0.99
N TYR A 105 14.15 -1.25 -0.54
CA TYR A 105 13.00 -0.53 -1.10
C TYR A 105 12.90 0.92 -0.62
N ILE A 106 13.43 1.23 0.56
CA ILE A 106 13.45 2.60 1.11
C ILE A 106 14.54 3.41 0.41
N ASP A 107 15.71 2.82 0.24
CA ASP A 107 16.84 3.46 -0.43
C ASP A 107 16.55 3.80 -1.89
N ASP A 108 15.77 2.96 -2.58
CA ASP A 108 15.39 3.18 -3.97
C ASP A 108 14.28 4.24 -4.16
N SER A 109 13.59 4.67 -3.09
CA SER A 109 12.50 5.65 -3.19
C SER A 109 13.01 7.08 -3.45
N GLU A 110 12.80 7.57 -4.67
CA GLU A 110 13.14 8.95 -5.03
C GLU A 110 12.32 9.99 -4.26
N ASN A 111 11.05 9.68 -3.96
CA ASN A 111 10.20 10.60 -3.20
C ASN A 111 10.70 10.76 -1.77
N ASN A 112 11.09 9.66 -1.13
CA ASN A 112 11.63 9.72 0.24
C ASN A 112 12.97 10.47 0.30
N LYS A 113 13.80 10.35 -0.75
CA LYS A 113 15.02 11.16 -0.93
C LYS A 113 14.70 12.65 -1.07
N LYS A 114 13.72 13.02 -1.92
CA LYS A 114 13.26 14.41 -2.11
C LYS A 114 12.69 14.99 -0.82
N ASP A 115 11.87 14.25 -0.11
CA ASP A 115 11.27 14.68 1.16
C ASP A 115 12.32 14.89 2.24
N THR A 116 13.32 14.00 2.32
CA THR A 116 14.45 14.15 3.24
C THR A 116 15.28 15.38 2.91
N ALA A 117 15.60 15.59 1.63
CA ALA A 117 16.32 16.78 1.17
C ALA A 117 15.55 18.07 1.50
N ASN A 118 14.23 18.10 1.24
CA ASN A 118 13.38 19.25 1.55
C ASN A 118 13.32 19.55 3.04
N LYS A 119 13.23 18.51 3.90
CA LYS A 119 13.24 18.67 5.36
C LYS A 119 14.57 19.26 5.85
N ILE A 120 15.70 18.76 5.35
CA ILE A 120 17.03 19.30 5.69
C ILE A 120 17.15 20.74 5.20
N TYR A 121 16.75 21.03 3.96
CA TYR A 121 16.81 22.39 3.41
C TYR A 121 15.97 23.37 4.23
N SER A 122 14.76 22.98 4.63
CA SER A 122 13.83 23.82 5.37
C SER A 122 14.25 24.06 6.83
N SER A 123 15.06 23.18 7.41
CA SER A 123 15.55 23.33 8.78
C SER A 123 16.79 24.21 8.88
N ILE A 124 17.63 24.24 7.83
CA ILE A 124 18.85 25.06 7.79
C ILE A 124 18.62 26.43 7.15
N THR A 125 17.63 26.56 6.27
CA THR A 125 17.31 27.81 5.60
C THR A 125 16.32 28.58 6.48
N PRO A 126 16.69 29.76 7.02
CA PRO A 126 15.73 30.58 7.73
C PRO A 126 14.58 30.89 6.77
N GLN A 127 13.35 30.56 7.19
CA GLN A 127 12.17 31.05 6.49
C GLN A 127 12.27 32.58 6.42
N PRO A 128 12.01 33.22 5.26
CA PRO A 128 11.89 34.67 5.24
C PRO A 128 10.84 35.05 6.27
N VAL A 129 11.28 35.81 7.28
CA VAL A 129 10.40 36.38 8.30
C VAL A 129 9.33 37.17 7.57
N SER A 130 8.15 36.58 7.41
CA SER A 130 6.98 37.33 6.98
C SER A 130 6.66 38.26 8.13
N THR A 131 7.04 39.53 7.99
CA THR A 131 6.62 40.61 8.86
C THR A 131 5.11 40.75 8.69
N SER A 132 4.35 39.94 9.42
CA SER A 132 2.90 40.11 9.52
C SER A 132 2.64 41.35 10.36
N THR A 133 2.40 42.48 9.70
CA THR A 133 1.73 43.62 10.31
C THR A 133 0.36 43.17 10.78
N THR A 134 0.12 43.39 12.07
CA THR A 134 -1.06 43.11 12.89
C THR A 134 -2.42 43.35 12.23
N TYR A 135 -3.32 42.36 12.34
CA TYR A 135 -4.73 42.62 12.66
C TYR A 135 -5.19 41.66 13.76
N ILE A 136 -5.60 42.24 14.89
CA ILE A 136 -6.26 41.54 16.00
C ILE A 136 -7.67 41.17 15.53
N GLN A 137 -8.01 39.88 15.54
CA GLN A 137 -9.38 39.44 15.72
C GLN A 137 -9.43 38.58 16.98
N GLN A 138 -10.00 39.16 18.04
CA GLN A 138 -10.46 38.40 19.18
C GLN A 138 -11.61 37.50 18.72
N THR A 139 -11.45 36.19 18.87
CA THR A 139 -12.59 35.28 18.94
C THR A 139 -12.33 34.34 20.09
N GLN A 140 -13.19 34.45 21.10
CA GLN A 140 -13.12 33.73 22.36
C GLN A 140 -13.28 32.22 22.08
N LYS A 141 -12.34 31.41 22.57
CA LYS A 141 -12.54 29.97 22.74
C LYS A 141 -12.85 29.73 24.21
N GLU A 142 -14.12 29.47 24.51
CA GLU A 142 -14.51 28.84 25.76
C GLU A 142 -13.98 27.41 25.79
N THR A 143 -13.22 27.10 26.84
CA THR A 143 -12.74 25.75 27.16
C THR A 143 -13.71 25.16 28.17
N ILE A 144 -14.49 24.16 27.77
CA ILE A 144 -15.24 23.31 28.70
C ILE A 144 -14.30 22.24 29.26
N ASN A 145 -13.93 22.39 30.53
CA ASN A 145 -13.23 21.37 31.31
C ASN A 145 -14.25 20.52 32.10
N LEU A 146 -14.22 19.20 31.90
CA LEU A 146 -15.01 18.23 32.67
C LEU A 146 -14.09 17.48 33.63
N HIS A 147 -14.07 17.86 34.92
CA HIS A 147 -14.18 16.89 36.03
C HIS A 147 -14.34 17.51 37.43
N ASN A 148 -15.15 16.80 38.25
CA ASN A 148 -15.38 16.85 39.71
C ASN A 148 -16.31 17.96 40.24
N THR A 149 -17.35 17.68 41.05
CA THR A 149 -17.45 16.70 42.14
C THR A 149 -18.91 16.37 42.47
N VAL A 150 -19.14 15.12 42.90
CA VAL A 150 -20.36 14.57 43.53
C VAL A 150 -20.62 15.25 44.90
N PRO A 151 -21.87 15.37 45.38
CA PRO A 151 -22.16 15.53 46.81
C PRO A 151 -22.16 14.19 47.57
#